data_AF-E3NA25-F1
#
_entry.id   AF-E3NA25-F1
#
_cell.length_a   1.000
_cell.length_b   1.000
_cell.length_c   1.000
_cell.angle_alpha   90.00
_cell.angle_beta   90.00
_cell.angle_gamma   90.00
#
_symmetry.space_group_name_H-M   'P 1'
#
loop_
_entity.id
_entity.type
_entity.pdbx_description
1 polymer ?
#
loop_
_entity_poly.entity_id
_entity_poly.type
_entity_poly.pdbx_seq_one_letter_code
_entity_poly.pdbx_strand_id
1 'polypeptide(L)'
;MEQGIERKFIFLMSIREEFGSIVFNSFFRRTWDTEERRIYPALPNNFISIRIQVLQAGFQVISSLETHTYTQVHFQCSINNSWFKFFEHRLPLSSIEAITIRGSHLVRVHLDTEDYTEGEEMPEDEEYTEGEEMPEDEEYTEGEEMAEDEEYTEGEEMTADEDFTEEE
;
A
#
# COMPACT_ATOMS: atom_id res chain seq x y z
N MET A 1 -27.38 38.03 0.72
CA MET A 1 -27.48 36.62 1.16
C MET A 1 -26.09 36.05 1.03
N GLU A 2 -25.32 36.02 2.13
CA GLU A 2 -24.09 35.23 2.15
C GLU A 2 -24.50 33.77 1.90
N GLN A 3 -24.07 33.21 0.77
CA GLN A 3 -24.05 31.77 0.61
C GLN A 3 -23.07 31.27 1.67
N GLY A 4 -23.59 30.94 2.86
CA GLY A 4 -22.78 30.38 3.92
C GLY A 4 -22.08 29.16 3.37
N ILE A 5 -20.74 29.20 3.34
CA ILE A 5 -19.92 28.09 2.85
C ILE A 5 -20.37 26.84 3.59
N GLU A 6 -20.99 25.91 2.87
CA GLU A 6 -21.43 24.66 3.46
C GLU A 6 -20.20 23.90 3.93
N ARG A 7 -20.08 23.71 5.24
CA ARG A 7 -18.96 22.97 5.83
C ARG A 7 -18.96 21.55 5.27
N LYS A 8 -17.85 21.15 4.64
CA LYS A 8 -17.63 19.81 4.09
C LYS A 8 -16.34 19.24 4.67
N PHE A 9 -16.36 17.96 5.00
CA PHE A 9 -15.18 17.17 5.29
C PHE A 9 -15.08 16.07 4.24
N ILE A 10 -14.20 16.28 3.27
CA ILE A 10 -13.94 15.32 2.20
C ILE A 10 -13.24 14.10 2.81
N PHE A 11 -12.29 14.34 3.69
CA PHE A 11 -11.60 13.30 4.43
C PHE A 11 -11.55 13.66 5.92
N LEU A 12 -12.09 12.80 6.76
CA LEU A 12 -11.88 12.80 8.20
C LEU A 12 -11.12 11.54 8.59
N MET A 13 -10.02 11.72 9.32
CA MET A 13 -9.37 10.65 10.09
C MET A 13 -9.43 11.04 11.58
N SER A 14 -10.03 10.20 12.41
CA SER A 14 -10.18 10.39 13.85
C SER A 14 -9.51 9.25 14.59
N ILE A 15 -8.42 9.57 15.30
CA ILE A 15 -7.68 8.63 16.14
C ILE A 15 -8.39 8.60 17.50
N ARG A 16 -8.79 7.41 17.94
CA ARG A 16 -9.57 7.18 19.16
C ARG A 16 -8.86 6.11 19.99
N GLU A 17 -7.76 6.50 20.64
CA GLU A 17 -6.87 5.61 21.39
C GLU A 17 -7.62 4.87 22.50
N GLU A 18 -8.51 5.58 23.20
CA GLU A 18 -9.35 5.06 24.27
C GLU A 18 -10.33 3.98 23.81
N PHE A 19 -10.66 3.97 22.52
CA PHE A 19 -11.52 2.98 21.88
C PHE A 19 -10.74 2.00 20.98
N GLY A 20 -9.40 2.06 20.99
CA GLY A 20 -8.54 1.19 20.20
C GLY A 20 -8.82 1.23 18.69
N SER A 21 -9.29 2.36 18.17
CA SER A 21 -9.69 2.47 16.75
C SER A 21 -9.30 3.78 16.10
N ILE A 22 -9.11 3.73 14.78
CA ILE A 22 -9.01 4.89 13.91
C ILE A 22 -10.22 4.86 12.98
N VAL A 23 -10.96 5.96 12.98
CA VAL A 23 -12.22 6.11 12.24
C VAL A 23 -12.00 7.04 11.06
N PHE A 24 -12.54 6.64 9.91
CA PHE A 24 -12.53 7.37 8.67
C PHE A 24 -13.96 7.69 8.26
N ASN A 25 -14.19 8.92 7.83
CA ASN A 25 -15.52 9.33 7.39
C ASN A 25 -15.45 10.56 6.47
N SER A 26 -16.59 10.92 5.89
CA SER A 26 -16.82 12.17 5.19
C SER A 26 -18.07 12.86 5.75
N PHE A 27 -18.12 14.17 5.61
CA PHE A 27 -19.29 14.98 5.94
C PHE A 27 -19.61 15.90 4.77
N PHE A 28 -20.79 15.75 4.21
CA PHE A 28 -21.26 16.57 3.09
C PHE A 28 -22.78 16.57 3.08
N ARG A 29 -23.40 17.57 2.45
CA ARG A 29 -24.87 17.72 2.44
C ARG A 29 -25.48 17.71 3.85
N ARG A 30 -24.74 18.26 4.82
CA ARG A 30 -25.09 18.34 6.24
C ARG A 30 -25.29 16.98 6.94
N THR A 31 -24.75 15.89 6.40
CA THR A 31 -24.79 14.57 7.03
C THR A 31 -23.42 13.91 7.06
N TRP A 32 -23.19 13.09 8.07
CA TRP A 32 -22.06 12.14 8.10
C TRP A 32 -22.36 10.96 7.17
N ASP A 33 -21.32 10.42 6.54
CA ASP A 33 -21.39 9.15 5.84
C ASP A 33 -21.19 7.98 6.83
N THR A 34 -21.13 6.75 6.30
CA THR A 34 -20.86 5.54 7.05
C THR A 34 -19.41 5.54 7.54
N GLU A 35 -19.22 5.37 8.85
CA GLU A 35 -17.88 5.27 9.42
C GLU A 35 -17.17 4.00 8.94
N GLU A 36 -15.96 4.17 8.42
CA GLU A 36 -15.02 3.07 8.17
C GLU A 36 -14.00 3.02 9.31
N ARG A 37 -13.68 1.82 9.80
CA ARG A 37 -12.86 1.66 11.01
C ARG A 37 -11.67 0.75 10.76
N ARG A 38 -10.55 1.09 11.39
CA ARG A 38 -9.37 0.22 11.53
C ARG A 38 -8.95 0.17 12.99
N ILE A 39 -8.31 -0.93 13.39
CA ILE A 39 -7.76 -1.10 14.73
C ILE A 39 -6.60 -0.11 14.90
N TYR A 40 -6.55 0.56 16.06
CA TYR A 40 -5.43 1.41 16.41
C TYR A 40 -4.17 0.54 16.56
N PRO A 41 -3.08 0.85 15.84
CA PRO A 41 -1.91 -0.02 15.82
C PRO A 41 -1.16 0.03 17.15
N ALA A 42 -0.53 -1.08 17.53
CA ALA A 42 0.41 -1.09 18.64
C ALA A 42 1.63 -0.20 18.29
N LEU A 43 1.91 0.80 19.13
CA LEU A 43 3.00 1.75 18.90
C LEU A 43 4.23 1.37 19.74
N PRO A 44 5.36 0.98 19.13
CA PRO A 44 6.55 0.55 19.88
C PRO A 44 7.26 1.68 20.64
N ASN A 45 7.02 2.95 20.29
CA ASN A 45 7.70 4.11 20.88
C ASN A 45 6.74 5.26 21.25
N ASN A 46 5.43 5.00 21.35
CA ASN A 46 4.37 6.00 21.59
C ASN A 46 4.34 7.16 20.59
N PHE A 47 5.11 7.09 19.50
CA PHE A 47 5.02 8.05 18.40
C PHE A 47 4.22 7.44 17.27
N ILE A 48 3.35 8.27 16.69
CA ILE A 48 2.59 7.93 15.49
C ILE A 48 3.06 8.83 14.35
N SER A 49 3.63 8.22 13.32
CA SER A 49 3.90 8.88 12.05
C SER A 49 2.74 8.58 11.11
N ILE A 50 2.05 9.60 10.63
CA ILE A 50 0.93 9.45 9.71
C ILE A 50 1.30 10.12 8.40
N ARG A 51 1.21 9.36 7.31
CA ARG A 51 1.31 9.85 5.95
C ARG A 51 -0.04 9.67 5.26
N ILE A 52 -0.54 10.72 4.63
CA ILE A 52 -1.74 10.69 3.81
C ILE A 52 -1.32 11.17 2.42
N GLN A 53 -1.46 10.30 1.43
CA GLN A 53 -1.20 10.61 0.02
C GLN A 53 -2.52 10.60 -0.74
N VAL A 54 -2.70 11.56 -1.64
CA VAL A 54 -3.84 11.60 -2.55
C VAL A 54 -3.45 10.89 -3.83
N LEU A 55 -4.21 9.87 -4.21
CA LEU A 55 -4.05 9.14 -5.47
C LEU A 55 -5.27 9.40 -6.35
N GLN A 56 -5.03 9.68 -7.62
CA GLN A 56 -6.08 9.89 -8.61
C GLN A 56 -5.89 8.92 -9.78
N ALA A 57 -6.87 8.06 -10.00
CA ALA A 57 -6.90 7.14 -11.14
C ALA A 57 -7.98 7.59 -12.13
N GLY A 58 -7.59 7.83 -13.38
CA GLY A 58 -8.52 8.00 -14.48
C GLY A 58 -8.84 6.64 -15.11
N PHE A 59 -10.10 6.33 -15.36
CA PHE A 59 -10.49 5.17 -16.14
C PHE A 59 -11.51 5.53 -17.21
N GLN A 60 -11.41 4.87 -18.36
CA GLN A 60 -12.34 5.04 -19.47
C GLN A 60 -13.23 3.82 -19.59
N VAL A 61 -14.55 4.06 -19.67
CA VAL A 61 -15.53 3.04 -20.02
C VAL A 61 -15.95 3.30 -21.45
N ILE A 62 -15.54 2.40 -22.34
CA ILE A 62 -15.82 2.48 -23.77
C ILE A 62 -17.08 1.66 -24.06
N SER A 63 -18.10 2.30 -24.63
CA SER A 63 -19.28 1.64 -25.20
C SER A 63 -19.23 1.72 -26.73
N SER A 64 -20.16 1.05 -27.41
CA SER A 64 -20.23 1.08 -28.89
C SER A 64 -20.57 2.46 -29.47
N LEU A 65 -21.13 3.37 -28.66
CA LEU A 65 -21.58 4.69 -29.12
C LEU A 65 -20.75 5.83 -28.52
N GLU A 66 -20.23 5.65 -27.30
CA GLU A 66 -19.59 6.72 -26.53
C GLU A 66 -18.51 6.20 -25.57
N THR A 67 -17.48 7.02 -25.34
CA THR A 67 -16.47 6.80 -24.29
C THR A 67 -16.74 7.72 -23.12
N HIS A 68 -16.92 7.14 -21.92
CA HIS A 68 -17.07 7.88 -20.67
C HIS A 68 -15.77 7.83 -19.88
N THR A 69 -15.27 8.98 -19.45
CA THR A 69 -14.10 9.05 -18.56
C THR A 69 -14.57 9.27 -17.13
N TYR A 70 -14.00 8.51 -16.21
CA TYR A 70 -14.25 8.59 -14.79
C TYR A 70 -12.93 8.85 -14.07
N THR A 71 -13.04 9.51 -12.93
CA THR A 71 -11.91 9.76 -12.05
C THR A 71 -12.26 9.22 -10.68
N GLN A 72 -11.42 8.33 -10.17
CA GLN A 72 -11.50 7.83 -8.81
C GLN A 72 -10.38 8.46 -7.97
N VAL A 73 -10.75 8.96 -6.80
CA VAL A 73 -9.82 9.61 -5.87
C VAL A 73 -9.77 8.78 -4.61
N HIS A 74 -8.56 8.49 -4.16
CA HIS A 74 -8.28 7.71 -2.96
C HIS A 74 -7.30 8.43 -2.06
N PHE A 75 -7.55 8.39 -0.76
CA PHE A 75 -6.57 8.77 0.24
C PHE A 75 -5.85 7.51 0.71
N GLN A 76 -4.59 7.36 0.34
CA GLN A 76 -3.69 6.34 0.87
C GLN A 76 -3.17 6.81 2.23
N CYS A 77 -3.56 6.12 3.28
CA CYS A 77 -3.11 6.35 4.64
C CYS A 77 -2.06 5.30 5.01
N SER A 78 -0.94 5.77 5.54
CA SER A 78 0.13 4.94 6.09
C SER A 78 0.45 5.37 7.51
N ILE A 79 0.70 4.40 8.39
CA ILE A 79 1.14 4.63 9.78
C ILE A 79 2.50 3.98 9.97
N ASN A 80 3.47 4.75 10.49
CA ASN A 80 4.85 4.28 10.72
C ASN A 80 5.44 3.59 9.49
N ASN A 81 5.27 4.23 8.33
CA ASN A 81 5.74 3.78 7.00
C ASN A 81 5.10 2.49 6.47
N SER A 82 4.14 1.92 7.19
CA SER A 82 3.37 0.77 6.75
C SER A 82 2.04 1.22 6.18
N TRP A 83 1.59 0.57 5.10
CA TRP A 83 0.25 0.78 4.57
C TRP A 83 -0.78 0.54 5.67
N PHE A 84 -1.77 1.42 5.76
CA PHE A 84 -2.82 1.32 6.77
C PHE A 84 -4.21 1.20 6.16
N LYS A 85 -4.56 2.08 5.22
CA LYS A 85 -5.88 2.09 4.59
C LYS A 85 -5.93 2.94 3.33
N PHE A 86 -6.66 2.48 2.32
CA PHE A 86 -7.26 3.35 1.30
C PHE A 86 -8.65 3.83 1.75
N PHE A 87 -8.90 5.13 1.64
CA PHE A 87 -10.22 5.71 1.82
C PHE A 87 -10.69 6.31 0.50
N GLU A 88 -11.73 5.71 -0.09
CA GLU A 88 -12.28 6.18 -1.35
C GLU A 88 -13.18 7.39 -1.11
N HIS A 89 -13.07 8.41 -1.94
CA HIS A 89 -14.08 9.47 -1.93
C HIS A 89 -14.49 9.91 -3.33
N ARG A 90 -15.70 10.48 -3.40
CA ARG A 90 -16.43 10.79 -4.63
C ARG A 90 -16.71 12.28 -4.80
N LEU A 91 -16.14 13.12 -3.93
CA LEU A 91 -16.16 14.56 -4.09
C LEU A 91 -14.91 15.02 -4.86
N PRO A 92 -15.02 16.07 -5.70
CA PRO A 92 -13.88 16.59 -6.43
C PRO A 92 -12.75 17.02 -5.47
N LEU A 93 -11.50 16.66 -5.79
CA LEU A 93 -10.32 17.14 -5.03
C LEU A 93 -10.25 18.67 -4.97
N SER A 94 -10.73 19.35 -6.01
CA SER A 94 -10.82 20.81 -6.07
C SER A 94 -11.71 21.43 -4.97
N SER A 95 -12.49 20.62 -4.24
CA SER A 95 -13.27 21.09 -3.10
C SER A 95 -12.53 21.04 -1.76
N ILE A 96 -11.30 20.52 -1.72
CA ILE A 96 -10.44 20.58 -0.52
C ILE A 96 -9.76 21.94 -0.47
N GLU A 97 -10.17 22.79 0.48
CA GLU A 97 -9.64 24.15 0.62
C GLU A 97 -8.75 24.31 1.85
N ALA A 98 -8.85 23.40 2.82
CA ALA A 98 -8.14 23.51 4.09
C ALA A 98 -7.87 22.13 4.71
N ILE A 99 -6.77 22.05 5.45
CA ILE A 99 -6.45 20.95 6.36
C ILE A 99 -6.56 21.47 7.78
N THR A 100 -7.26 20.74 8.64
CA THR A 100 -7.37 21.08 10.07
C THR A 100 -6.92 19.89 10.90
N ILE A 101 -5.94 20.11 11.77
CA ILE A 101 -5.46 19.13 12.73
C ILE A 101 -5.81 19.63 14.13
N ARG A 102 -6.41 18.76 14.95
CA ARG A 102 -6.81 19.06 16.32
C ARG A 102 -6.33 17.94 17.24
N GLY A 103 -5.98 18.29 18.47
CA GLY A 103 -5.44 17.37 19.48
C GLY A 103 -4.23 17.97 20.19
N SER A 104 -3.75 17.29 21.23
CA SER A 104 -2.67 17.77 22.11
C SER A 104 -1.26 17.29 21.73
N HIS A 105 -1.12 16.36 20.78
CA HIS A 105 0.13 15.63 20.53
C HIS A 105 0.68 15.82 19.10
N LEU A 106 0.69 17.06 18.61
CA LEU A 106 1.25 17.38 17.30
C LEU A 106 2.72 17.79 17.42
N VAL A 107 3.62 16.98 16.86
CA VAL A 107 5.07 17.26 16.88
C VAL A 107 5.54 17.95 15.60
N ARG A 108 5.12 17.45 14.44
CA ARG A 108 5.53 17.96 13.13
C ARG A 108 4.43 17.76 12.10
N VAL A 109 4.29 18.72 11.20
CA VAL A 109 3.46 18.62 10.00
C VAL A 109 4.31 19.01 8.81
N HIS A 110 4.21 18.22 7.75
CA HIS A 110 4.82 18.50 6.45
C HIS A 110 3.73 18.35 5.38
N LEU A 111 3.67 19.33 4.47
CA LEU A 111 2.80 19.29 3.31
C LEU A 111 3.72 19.27 2.10
N ASP A 112 3.64 18.18 1.35
CA ASP A 112 4.37 17.99 0.11
C ASP A 112 3.39 18.16 -1.05
N THR A 113 3.78 18.95 -2.04
CA THR A 113 3.01 19.23 -3.25
C THR A 113 3.76 18.81 -4.51
N GLU A 114 4.93 18.18 -4.37
CA GLU A 114 5.64 17.64 -5.52
C GLU A 114 4.87 16.42 -6.03
N ASP A 115 4.59 16.42 -7.34
CA ASP A 115 3.91 15.34 -8.02
C ASP A 115 4.81 14.10 -7.98
N TYR A 116 4.54 13.20 -7.03
CA TYR A 116 5.13 11.86 -7.01
C TYR A 116 4.57 11.07 -8.21
N THR A 117 5.16 11.25 -9.39
CA THR A 117 4.98 10.34 -10.53
C THR A 117 5.83 9.09 -10.25
N GLU A 118 5.27 8.10 -9.58
CA GLU A 118 5.83 6.75 -9.55
C GLU A 118 5.60 6.14 -10.93
N GLY A 119 6.55 6.36 -11.84
CA GLY A 119 6.44 6.00 -13.25
C GLY A 119 7.41 6.80 -14.11
N GLU A 120 8.71 6.67 -13.85
CA GLU A 120 9.64 6.74 -14.98
C GLU A 120 9.28 5.54 -15.86
N GLU A 121 8.57 5.79 -16.95
CA GLU A 121 8.40 4.79 -18.00
C GLU A 121 9.80 4.38 -18.43
N MET A 122 10.11 3.08 -18.25
CA MET A 122 11.26 2.49 -18.94
C MET A 122 11.12 2.88 -20.41
N PRO A 123 12.12 3.53 -21.05
CA PRO A 123 12.04 3.77 -22.48
C PRO A 123 11.81 2.39 -23.12
N GLU A 124 10.73 2.28 -23.91
CA GLU A 124 10.44 1.06 -24.66
C GLU A 124 11.70 0.69 -25.44
N ASP A 125 12.28 -0.47 -25.11
CA ASP A 125 13.49 -0.97 -25.74
C ASP A 125 13.33 -0.90 -27.27
N GLU A 126 14.33 -0.27 -27.88
CA GLU A 126 14.41 0.02 -29.30
C GLU A 126 14.09 -1.23 -30.15
N GLU A 127 13.15 -1.04 -31.08
CA GLU A 127 12.80 -1.90 -32.22
C GLU A 127 13.91 -2.89 -32.60
N TYR A 128 13.64 -4.19 -32.42
CA TYR A 128 14.46 -5.27 -32.95
C TYR A 128 14.53 -5.15 -34.49
N THR A 129 15.62 -4.59 -35.00
CA THR A 129 15.96 -4.72 -36.43
C THR A 129 16.39 -6.15 -36.71
N GLU A 130 15.58 -6.81 -37.53
CA GLU A 130 15.76 -8.12 -38.12
C GLU A 130 17.00 -8.19 -39.03
N GLY A 131 17.80 -9.25 -38.86
CA GLY A 131 18.69 -9.82 -39.89
C GLY A 131 20.17 -9.42 -39.84
N GLU A 132 21.05 -10.38 -39.53
CA GLU A 132 21.94 -11.00 -40.54
C GLU A 132 22.65 -12.25 -39.97
N GLU A 133 22.86 -13.22 -40.85
CA GLU A 133 23.26 -14.61 -40.58
C GLU A 133 24.78 -14.83 -40.42
N MET A 134 25.15 -15.79 -39.53
CA MET A 134 26.18 -16.86 -39.67
C MET A 134 27.69 -16.45 -39.77
N PRO A 135 28.65 -17.24 -39.23
CA PRO A 135 28.80 -18.67 -39.52
C PRO A 135 29.18 -19.62 -38.37
N GLU A 136 28.97 -20.91 -38.69
CA GLU A 136 29.52 -22.13 -38.08
C GLU A 136 31.05 -22.15 -38.06
N ASP A 137 31.62 -22.84 -37.06
CA ASP A 137 32.86 -23.66 -37.06
C ASP A 137 33.20 -23.99 -35.59
N GLU A 138 33.71 -25.11 -35.10
CA GLU A 138 33.96 -26.50 -35.51
C GLU A 138 34.38 -27.25 -34.20
N GLU A 139 33.79 -28.42 -33.94
CA GLU A 139 34.30 -29.69 -33.35
C GLU A 139 35.46 -29.82 -32.31
N TYR A 140 35.32 -30.88 -31.47
CA TYR A 140 36.28 -31.62 -30.60
C TYR A 140 36.67 -30.99 -29.22
N THR A 141 36.73 -31.67 -28.06
CA THR A 141 36.94 -33.10 -27.72
C THR A 141 36.53 -33.41 -26.26
N GLU A 142 36.24 -34.70 -26.05
CA GLU A 142 36.06 -35.50 -24.83
C GLU A 142 37.15 -35.32 -23.75
N GLY A 143 36.76 -35.43 -22.46
CA GLY A 143 37.67 -35.37 -21.31
C GLY A 143 37.03 -35.84 -20.00
N GLU A 144 37.33 -37.09 -19.68
CA GLU A 144 36.92 -37.94 -18.55
C GLU A 144 37.19 -37.42 -17.11
N GLU A 145 36.31 -37.86 -16.21
CA GLU A 145 36.54 -38.43 -14.85
C GLU A 145 37.26 -37.62 -13.74
N MET A 146 36.66 -37.61 -12.54
CA MET A 146 37.28 -38.06 -11.27
C MET A 146 36.33 -37.88 -10.05
N ALA A 147 35.89 -39.03 -9.50
CA ALA A 147 35.66 -39.43 -8.10
C ALA A 147 34.83 -38.53 -7.16
N GLU A 148 33.70 -38.99 -6.57
CA GLU A 148 33.54 -39.96 -5.46
C GLU A 148 34.32 -39.62 -4.18
N ASP A 149 33.57 -39.30 -3.11
CA ASP A 149 33.83 -39.62 -1.70
C ASP A 149 32.47 -39.45 -0.98
N GLU A 150 31.70 -40.52 -0.82
CA GLU A 150 31.70 -41.49 0.30
C GLU A 150 30.93 -40.99 1.54
N GLU A 151 29.87 -41.74 1.84
CA GLU A 151 29.02 -41.66 3.02
C GLU A 151 29.79 -41.98 4.32
N TYR A 152 29.18 -41.77 5.49
CA TYR A 152 28.92 -42.82 6.50
C TYR A 152 28.29 -42.26 7.80
N THR A 153 27.06 -42.74 8.05
CA THR A 153 26.47 -43.26 9.31
C THR A 153 26.18 -42.38 10.54
N GLU A 154 24.87 -42.31 10.84
CA GLU A 154 24.15 -43.08 11.88
C GLU A 154 24.56 -42.96 13.37
N GLY A 155 23.55 -42.79 14.22
CA GLY A 155 23.60 -42.85 15.69
C GLY A 155 22.38 -42.15 16.29
N GLU A 156 21.20 -42.75 16.22
CA GLU A 156 20.59 -43.60 17.26
C GLU A 156 20.07 -42.85 18.52
N GLU A 157 18.98 -43.44 18.99
CA GLU A 157 17.95 -43.00 19.92
C GLU A 157 18.41 -42.59 21.32
N MET A 158 17.61 -41.72 21.95
CA MET A 158 17.34 -41.79 23.39
C MET A 158 15.85 -41.52 23.62
N THR A 159 15.11 -42.59 23.89
CA THR A 159 13.85 -42.58 24.63
C THR A 159 14.09 -42.21 26.10
N ALA A 160 13.14 -41.49 26.69
CA ALA A 160 12.90 -41.47 28.14
C ALA A 160 11.49 -40.91 28.41
N ASP A 161 10.53 -41.83 28.41
CA ASP A 161 9.54 -42.10 29.44
C ASP A 161 9.02 -40.97 30.39
N GLU A 162 7.69 -40.91 30.40
CA GLU A 162 6.80 -41.04 31.57
C GLU A 162 6.36 -39.81 32.40
N ASP A 163 5.03 -39.65 32.37
CA ASP A 163 4.12 -39.56 33.52
C ASP A 163 3.41 -38.23 33.92
N PHE A 164 2.09 -38.27 33.67
CA PHE A 164 0.94 -37.93 34.54
C PHE A 164 0.82 -36.55 35.20
N THR A 165 -0.22 -35.78 34.86
CA THR A 165 -1.56 -35.81 35.53
C THR A 165 -2.47 -34.70 34.99
N GLU A 166 -3.73 -35.07 34.67
CA GLU A 166 -4.90 -34.18 34.73
C GLU A 166 -5.26 -33.93 36.21
N GLU A 167 -5.69 -32.71 36.58
CA GLU A 167 -6.85 -32.45 37.46
C GLU A 167 -7.31 -30.98 37.31
N GLU A 168 -8.63 -30.84 37.09
CA GLU A 168 -9.59 -29.70 37.16
C GLU A 168 -9.28 -28.30 36.57
#